data_AF-A0A965K6D6-F1
#
_entry.id   AF-A0A965K6D6-F1
#
_cell.length_a   1.000
_cell.length_b   1.000
_cell.length_c   1.000
_cell.angle_alpha   90.00
_cell.angle_beta   90.00
_cell.angle_gamma   90.00
#
_symmetry.space_group_name_H-M   'P 1'
#
loop_
_entity.id
_entity.type
_entity.pdbx_description
1 polymer ?
#
loop_
_entity_poly.entity_id
_entity_poly.type
_entity_poly.pdbx_seq_one_letter_code
_entity_poly.pdbx_strand_id
1 'polypeptide(L)'
;ILIWNASIEGPEKVKDAKAKIAALPGSNAEQAETLVTSMIERKNELFPGESSLITNFVLNFNRRGTSFSVSSVNVNPEGLKTGNLQEIIQAKM
;
A
#
# COMPACT_ATOMS: atom_id res chain seq x y z
N ILE A 1 2.79 2.78 -5.86
CA ILE A 1 3.07 1.53 -5.09
C ILE A 1 3.68 1.86 -3.74
N LEU A 2 4.90 2.44 -3.69
CA LEU A 2 5.57 2.75 -2.42
C LEU A 2 4.68 3.54 -1.45
N ILE A 3 4.16 4.69 -1.87
CA ILE A 3 3.32 5.56 -1.03
C ILE A 3 1.99 4.87 -0.67
N TRP A 4 1.40 4.14 -1.62
CA TRP A 4 0.14 3.41 -1.41
C TRP A 4 0.28 2.36 -0.31
N ASN A 5 1.27 1.47 -0.41
CA ASN A 5 1.49 0.44 0.59
C ASN A 5 1.87 1.06 1.94
N ALA A 6 2.75 2.08 1.94
CA ALA A 6 3.10 2.80 3.16
C ALA A 6 1.88 3.39 3.88
N SER A 7 0.89 3.90 3.14
CA SER A 7 -0.35 4.44 3.72
C SER A 7 -1.21 3.38 4.42
N ILE A 8 -1.07 2.11 4.04
CA ILE A 8 -1.80 0.98 4.61
C ILE A 8 -1.02 0.35 5.77
N GLU A 9 0.31 0.23 5.61
CA GLU A 9 1.20 -0.38 6.61
C GLU A 9 1.47 0.51 7.82
N GLY A 10 1.25 1.83 7.70
CA GLY A 10 1.25 2.76 8.83
C GLY A 10 2.42 3.74 8.88
N PRO A 11 2.52 4.54 9.97
CA PRO A 11 3.33 5.76 10.01
C PRO A 11 4.83 5.54 9.83
N GLU A 12 5.37 4.43 10.32
CA GLU A 12 6.79 4.08 10.12
C GLU A 12 7.11 3.87 8.64
N LYS A 13 6.23 3.19 7.89
CA LYS A 13 6.41 3.00 6.45
C LYS A 13 6.23 4.28 5.66
N VAL A 14 5.39 5.21 6.14
CA VAL A 14 5.26 6.55 5.56
C VAL A 14 6.57 7.32 5.72
N LYS A 15 7.21 7.26 6.89
CA LYS A 15 8.52 7.88 7.14
C LYS A 15 9.60 7.29 6.24
N ASP A 16 9.65 5.97 6.11
CA ASP A 16 10.56 5.28 5.19
C ASP A 16 10.34 5.70 3.73
N ALA A 17 9.08 5.85 3.30
CA ALA A 17 8.74 6.28 1.96
C ALA A 17 9.24 7.70 1.68
N LYS A 18 9.05 8.63 2.62
CA LYS A 18 9.57 10.00 2.55
C LYS A 18 11.09 10.01 2.40
N ALA A 19 11.79 9.25 3.25
CA ALA A 19 13.25 9.16 3.18
C ALA A 19 13.73 8.59 1.83
N LYS A 20 13.08 7.54 1.32
CA LYS A 20 13.41 6.94 0.01
C LYS A 20 13.19 7.90 -1.14
N ILE A 21 12.12 8.69 -1.12
CA ILE A 21 11.83 9.67 -2.17
C ILE A 21 12.83 10.83 -2.10
N ALA A 22 13.12 11.34 -0.90
CA ALA A 22 14.10 12.39 -0.70
C ALA A 22 15.52 11.99 -1.13
N ALA A 23 15.84 10.68 -1.12
CA ALA A 23 17.11 10.16 -1.60
C ALA A 23 17.20 10.03 -3.13
N LEU A 24 16.12 10.26 -3.88
CA LEU A 24 16.14 10.20 -5.34
C LEU A 24 16.91 11.41 -5.92
N PRO A 25 17.69 11.20 -7.01
CA PRO A 25 18.38 12.29 -7.68
C PRO A 25 17.42 13.41 -8.11
N GLY A 26 17.72 14.65 -7.72
CA GLY A 26 16.88 15.81 -8.03
C GLY A 26 15.66 16.00 -7.14
N SER A 27 15.49 15.19 -6.10
CA SER A 27 14.49 15.40 -5.05
C SER A 27 15.09 16.09 -3.83
N ASN A 28 14.26 16.76 -3.04
CA ASN A 28 14.61 17.25 -1.71
C ASN A 28 13.56 16.81 -0.67
N ALA A 29 13.88 16.98 0.61
CA ALA A 29 13.02 16.52 1.71
C ALA A 29 11.63 17.19 1.72
N GLU A 30 11.55 18.46 1.38
CA GLU A 30 10.28 19.20 1.34
C GLU A 30 9.37 18.69 0.22
N GLN A 31 9.93 18.48 -0.97
CA GLN A 31 9.21 17.90 -2.11
C GLN A 31 8.71 16.48 -1.80
N ALA A 32 9.54 15.67 -1.13
CA ALA A 32 9.15 14.33 -0.70
C ALA A 32 8.00 14.38 0.32
N GLU A 33 8.07 15.29 1.28
CA GLU A 33 7.01 15.53 2.27
C GLU A 33 5.69 15.90 1.60
N THR A 34 5.70 16.93 0.74
CA THR A 34 4.51 17.40 0.01
C THR A 34 3.91 16.31 -0.86
N LEU A 35 4.75 15.55 -1.60
CA LEU A 35 4.28 14.47 -2.45
C LEU A 35 3.62 13.35 -1.65
N VAL A 36 4.28 12.86 -0.59
CA VAL A 36 3.75 11.74 0.20
C VAL A 36 2.45 12.13 0.89
N THR A 37 2.39 13.31 1.50
CA THR A 37 1.19 13.79 2.21
C THR A 37 0.03 13.97 1.25
N SER A 38 0.22 14.69 0.13
CA SER A 38 -0.86 14.91 -0.85
C SER A 38 -1.36 13.61 -1.49
N MET A 39 -0.49 12.63 -1.73
CA MET A 39 -0.91 11.32 -2.26
C MET A 39 -1.70 10.48 -1.24
N ILE A 40 -1.36 10.55 0.04
CA ILE A 40 -2.11 9.86 1.11
C ILE A 40 -3.49 10.51 1.28
N GLU A 41 -3.56 11.84 1.30
CA GLU A 41 -4.83 12.58 1.35
C GLU A 41 -5.73 12.19 0.18
N ARG A 42 -5.21 12.23 -1.04
CA ARG A 42 -5.95 11.84 -2.25
C ARG A 42 -6.39 10.38 -2.22
N LYS A 43 -5.58 9.46 -1.69
CA LYS A 43 -5.95 8.06 -1.51
C LYS A 43 -7.14 7.93 -0.56
N ASN A 44 -7.12 8.64 0.56
CA ASN A 44 -8.18 8.58 1.56
C ASN A 44 -9.48 9.23 1.07
N GLU A 45 -9.40 10.25 0.21
CA GLU A 45 -10.56 10.86 -0.44
C GLU A 45 -11.23 9.90 -1.45
N LEU A 46 -10.43 9.26 -2.32
CA LEU A 46 -10.96 8.42 -3.41
C LEU A 46 -11.30 6.99 -2.97
N PHE A 47 -10.56 6.44 -2.00
CA PHE A 47 -10.66 5.05 -1.57
C PHE A 47 -10.65 4.96 -0.04
N PRO A 48 -11.70 5.47 0.64
CA PRO A 48 -11.79 5.43 2.09
C PRO A 48 -11.84 3.98 2.59
N GLY A 49 -11.09 3.69 3.66
CA GLY A 49 -11.06 2.34 4.27
C GLY A 49 -10.34 1.26 3.47
N GLU A 50 -9.84 1.57 2.27
CA GLU A 50 -9.12 0.62 1.44
C GLU A 50 -7.84 0.14 2.12
N SER A 51 -7.69 -1.19 2.19
CA SER A 51 -6.60 -1.90 2.87
C SER A 51 -5.92 -2.93 1.95
N SER A 52 -6.02 -2.74 0.64
CA SER A 52 -5.34 -3.57 -0.35
C SER A 52 -3.87 -3.19 -0.53
N LEU A 53 -2.94 -4.04 -0.10
CA LEU A 53 -1.51 -3.93 -0.40
C LEU A 53 -1.24 -4.35 -1.84
N ILE A 54 -0.54 -3.52 -2.60
CA ILE A 54 -0.11 -3.87 -3.95
C ILE A 54 1.09 -4.82 -3.85
N THR A 55 0.96 -6.01 -4.41
CA THR A 55 1.99 -7.07 -4.38
C THR A 55 2.74 -7.21 -5.70
N ASN A 56 2.08 -6.91 -6.82
CA ASN A 56 2.72 -6.95 -8.13
C ASN A 56 2.26 -5.76 -8.98
N PHE A 57 3.18 -5.22 -9.75
CA PHE A 57 2.92 -4.17 -10.72
C PHE A 57 3.77 -4.41 -11.95
N VAL A 58 3.11 -4.63 -13.09
CA VAL A 58 3.77 -4.86 -14.36
C VAL A 58 3.36 -3.77 -15.33
N LEU A 59 4.36 -3.06 -15.85
CA LEU A 59 4.21 -2.09 -16.90
C LEU A 59 4.70 -2.72 -18.21
N ASN A 60 3.77 -2.96 -19.14
CA ASN A 60 4.08 -3.54 -20.43
C ASN A 60 3.94 -2.49 -21.52
N PHE A 61 5.01 -2.29 -22.29
CA PHE A 61 4.98 -1.49 -23.51
C PHE A 61 4.91 -2.41 -24.71
N ASN A 62 3.88 -2.24 -25.53
CA ASN A 62 3.72 -2.98 -26.78
C ASN A 62 3.50 -2.01 -27.95
N ARG A 63 3.60 -2.52 -29.18
CA ARG A 63 3.39 -1.71 -30.41
C ARG A 63 2.02 -1.03 -30.49
N ARG A 64 1.03 -1.47 -29.71
CA ARG A 64 -0.34 -0.94 -29.68
C ARG A 64 -0.60 -0.01 -28.48
N GLY A 65 0.38 0.18 -27.60
CA GLY A 65 0.28 1.07 -26.45
C GLY A 65 0.87 0.49 -25.15
N THR A 66 0.49 1.11 -24.04
CA THR A 66 0.97 0.76 -22.70
C THR A 66 -0.14 0.07 -21.92
N SER A 67 0.15 -1.07 -21.29
CA SER A 67 -0.76 -1.74 -20.37
C SER A 67 -0.15 -1.87 -18.97
N PHE A 68 -1.02 -1.79 -17.97
CA PHE A 68 -0.67 -1.89 -16.56
C PHE A 68 -1.40 -3.10 -15.99
N SER A 69 -0.68 -4.00 -15.34
CA SER A 69 -1.27 -5.08 -14.53
C SER A 69 -0.90 -4.85 -13.08
N VAL A 70 -1.91 -4.84 -12.21
CA VAL A 70 -1.73 -4.64 -10.76
C VAL A 70 -2.35 -5.82 -10.05
N SER A 71 -1.58 -6.45 -9.15
CA SER A 71 -2.08 -7.45 -8.22
C SER A 71 -2.00 -6.90 -6.81
N SER A 72 -3.02 -7.16 -6.00
CA SER A 72 -3.09 -6.70 -4.62
C SER A 72 -3.67 -7.77 -3.69
N VAL A 73 -3.40 -7.63 -2.39
CA VAL A 73 -3.94 -8.46 -1.32
C VAL A 73 -4.59 -7.55 -0.29
N ASN A 74 -5.85 -7.83 0.05
CA ASN A 74 -6.55 -7.13 1.13
C ASN A 74 -6.06 -7.67 2.49
N VAL A 75 -5.49 -6.80 3.32
CA VAL A 75 -5.01 -7.17 4.67
C VAL A 75 -6.09 -7.15 5.74
N ASN A 76 -7.27 -6.57 5.47
CA ASN A 76 -8.43 -6.67 6.36
C ASN A 76 -9.69 -7.08 5.56
N PRO A 77 -9.86 -8.37 5.23
CA PRO A 77 -11.00 -8.82 4.46
C PRO A 77 -12.27 -8.71 5.31
N GLU A 78 -13.27 -7.98 4.83
CA GLU A 78 -14.57 -7.95 5.49
C GLU A 78 -15.10 -9.39 5.63
N GLY A 79 -15.40 -9.80 6.87
CA GLY A 79 -15.97 -11.11 7.17
C GLY A 79 -15.01 -12.18 7.71
N LEU A 80 -13.72 -11.91 7.88
CA LEU A 80 -12.84 -12.80 8.65
C LEU A 80 -13.08 -12.59 10.14
N LYS A 81 -14.00 -13.39 10.70
CA LYS A 81 -13.99 -13.65 12.15
C LYS A 81 -12.62 -14.27 12.45
N THR A 82 -11.76 -13.54 13.16
CA THR A 82 -10.60 -14.11 13.84
C THR A 82 -11.15 -15.11 14.86
N GLY A 83 -11.41 -16.35 14.41
CA GLY A 83 -11.62 -17.47 15.31
C GLY A 83 -10.40 -17.52 16.21
N ASN A 84 -10.62 -17.42 17.52
CA ASN A 84 -9.55 -17.50 18.48
C ASN A 84 -8.79 -18.80 18.20
N LEU A 85 -7.49 -18.74 17.92
CA LEU A 85 -6.65 -19.92 17.68
C LEU A 85 -6.80 -20.97 18.80
N GLN A 86 -7.15 -20.53 20.00
CA GLN A 86 -7.47 -21.39 21.15
C GLN A 86 -8.73 -22.26 20.95
N GLU A 87 -9.77 -21.75 20.27
CA GLU A 87 -11.01 -22.52 20.01
C GLU A 87 -10.80 -23.64 18.98
N ILE A 88 -9.92 -23.43 18.00
CA ILE A 88 -9.59 -24.43 16.97
C ILE A 88 -8.78 -25.60 17.56
N ILE A 89 -7.93 -25.33 18.54
CA ILE A 89 -7.09 -26.35 19.18
C ILE A 89 -7.92 -27.23 20.14
N GLN A 90 -8.94 -26.67 20.81
CA GLN A 90 -9.81 -27.43 21.70
C GLN A 90 -10.77 -28.38 20.97
N ALA A 91 -11.13 -28.11 19.72
CA ALA A 91 -12.01 -29.01 18.94
C ALA A 91 -11.31 -30.27 18.40
N LYS A 92 -10.00 -30.44 18.64
CA LYS A 92 -9.18 -31.57 18.18
C LYS A 92 -8.54 -32.41 19.30
N MET A 93 -8.81 -32.09 20.58
CA MET A 93 -8.48 -32.96 21.72
C MET A 93 -9.75 -33.59 22.26
#